data_AF-A0A930UJL9-F1
#
_entry.id   AF-A0A930UJL9-F1
#
_cell.length_a   1.000
_cell.length_b   1.000
_cell.length_c   1.000
_cell.angle_alpha   90.00
_cell.angle_beta   90.00
_cell.angle_gamma   90.00
#
_symmetry.space_group_name_H-M   'P 1'
#
loop_
_entity.id
_entity.type
_entity.pdbx_description
1 polymer ?
#
loop_
_entity_poly.entity_id
_entity_poly.type
_entity_poly.pdbx_seq_one_letter_code
_entity_poly.pdbx_strand_id
1 'polypeptide(L)'
;MRSIENPRSISPFRKALEWIRSLSMPTLLAAAIAGAGAADRAVADLEHPAANLVKETTLEVRKALTSCGDQERSECHRAVVSEHIAPIFDTEEMARRLLGKQWKTLPDDRRERFLANFQSLLVCAYASVIERFRNQEVIVLGIDSPGDQKSVRVSTTIEALADASPVDVIYSMRDTGRRWLVDDVLISGVSIVLTYRSSFRSEIRSSGIDGLNDRIEKEIMARSCGA
;
A
#
# COMPACT_ATOMS: atom_id res chain seq x y z
N MET A 1 34.92 -20.45 45.58
CA MET A 1 34.34 -19.88 44.34
C MET A 1 32.84 -20.10 44.38
N ARG A 2 32.06 -19.01 44.44
CA ARG A 2 30.59 -19.05 44.48
C ARG A 2 30.06 -19.16 43.04
N SER A 3 29.09 -20.07 42.91
CA SER A 3 27.98 -20.10 41.96
C SER A 3 27.57 -18.70 41.48
N ILE A 4 27.27 -18.50 40.19
CA ILE A 4 25.90 -18.48 39.60
C ILE A 4 26.06 -18.55 38.08
N GLU A 5 25.65 -19.65 37.44
CA GLU A 5 25.30 -19.65 36.02
C GLU A 5 23.79 -19.90 35.92
N ASN A 6 23.14 -18.97 35.22
CA ASN A 6 21.70 -18.70 35.21
C ASN A 6 20.96 -19.66 34.24
N PRO A 7 19.95 -20.43 34.69
CA PRO A 7 19.26 -21.39 33.85
C PRO A 7 17.92 -20.86 33.32
N ARG A 8 17.88 -20.27 32.13
CA ARG A 8 16.64 -20.17 31.31
C ARG A 8 16.95 -20.11 29.82
N SER A 9 17.06 -21.27 29.17
CA SER A 9 17.02 -21.39 27.71
C SER A 9 16.91 -22.85 27.28
N ILE A 10 15.72 -23.46 27.40
CA ILE A 10 15.35 -24.64 26.58
C ILE A 10 13.85 -24.57 26.30
N SER A 11 13.49 -24.39 25.02
CA SER A 11 12.13 -24.35 24.51
C SER A 11 11.44 -25.72 24.58
N PRO A 12 10.10 -25.79 24.77
CA PRO A 12 9.40 -27.03 25.13
C PRO A 12 9.14 -28.01 23.97
N PHE A 13 9.73 -27.82 22.79
CA PHE A 13 9.30 -28.53 21.57
C PHE A 13 10.15 -29.75 21.17
N ARG A 14 11.07 -30.24 22.01
CA ARG A 14 11.99 -31.36 21.67
C ARG A 14 11.76 -32.71 22.40
N LYS A 15 10.66 -32.91 23.11
CA LYS A 15 10.39 -34.18 23.84
C LYS A 15 9.01 -34.81 23.60
N ALA A 16 8.41 -34.61 22.42
CA ALA A 16 7.08 -35.13 22.12
C ALA A 16 7.05 -36.29 21.11
N LEU A 17 8.19 -36.92 20.76
CA LEU A 17 8.23 -37.87 19.65
C LEU A 17 9.07 -39.14 19.90
N GLU A 18 8.87 -39.80 21.04
CA GLU A 18 9.52 -41.10 21.34
C GLU A 18 8.57 -42.17 21.93
N TRP A 19 7.24 -41.97 21.91
CA TRP A 19 6.29 -42.84 22.65
C TRP A 19 5.16 -43.48 21.80
N ILE A 20 5.41 -43.84 20.54
CA ILE A 20 4.42 -44.61 19.75
C ILE A 20 5.06 -45.90 19.20
N ARG A 21 5.35 -46.84 20.10
CA ARG A 21 5.42 -48.28 19.79
C ARG A 21 4.46 -49.00 20.73
N SER A 22 3.40 -49.54 20.15
CA SER A 22 2.35 -50.43 20.71
C SER A 22 0.99 -49.79 20.95
N LEU A 23 0.24 -49.55 19.88
CA LEU A 23 -1.21 -49.72 19.92
C LEU A 23 -1.70 -50.09 18.52
N SER A 24 -2.13 -51.34 18.38
CA SER A 24 -2.92 -51.82 17.26
C SER A 24 -4.24 -51.06 17.22
N MET A 25 -4.45 -50.22 16.21
CA MET A 25 -5.69 -49.47 16.03
C MET A 25 -6.18 -49.71 14.59
N PRO A 26 -7.45 -50.11 14.39
CA PRO A 26 -7.97 -50.47 13.08
C PRO A 26 -8.10 -49.23 12.18
N THR A 27 -7.72 -49.43 10.92
CA THR A 27 -7.96 -48.64 9.70
C THR A 27 -8.46 -47.18 9.86
N LEU A 28 -7.52 -46.22 9.83
CA LEU A 28 -7.81 -44.82 9.48
C LEU A 28 -7.77 -44.67 7.95
N LEU A 29 -8.93 -44.57 7.31
CA LEU A 29 -9.02 -44.04 5.94
C LEU A 29 -10.24 -43.14 5.80
N ALA A 30 -10.20 -41.95 6.39
CA ALA A 30 -11.05 -40.82 6.01
C ALA A 30 -10.60 -39.53 6.70
N ALA A 31 -9.59 -38.84 6.15
CA ALA A 31 -9.43 -37.37 6.28
C ALA A 31 -8.19 -36.90 5.49
N ALA A 32 -8.32 -36.75 4.16
CA ALA A 32 -7.23 -36.18 3.35
C ALA A 32 -7.73 -35.31 2.17
N ILE A 33 -8.87 -34.63 2.28
CA ILE A 33 -9.40 -33.79 1.17
C ILE A 33 -9.60 -32.31 1.55
N ALA A 34 -9.33 -31.90 2.79
CA ALA A 34 -9.55 -30.50 3.21
C ALA A 34 -8.43 -29.50 2.79
N GLY A 35 -7.33 -29.96 2.17
CA GLY A 35 -6.15 -29.12 1.88
C GLY A 35 -6.12 -28.45 0.50
N ALA A 36 -6.83 -28.98 -0.51
CA ALA A 36 -6.73 -28.48 -1.89
C ALA A 36 -7.29 -27.05 -2.05
N GLY A 37 -8.44 -26.77 -1.45
CA GLY A 37 -9.14 -25.48 -1.62
C GLY A 37 -8.53 -24.28 -0.90
N ALA A 38 -7.49 -24.45 -0.07
CA ALA A 38 -6.78 -23.33 0.57
C ALA A 38 -5.60 -22.86 -0.29
N ALA A 39 -4.86 -23.80 -0.88
CA ALA A 39 -3.79 -23.49 -1.82
C ALA A 39 -4.34 -22.84 -3.10
N ASP A 40 -5.44 -23.37 -3.65
CA ASP A 40 -6.08 -22.81 -4.85
C ASP A 40 -6.57 -21.37 -4.64
N ARG A 41 -7.04 -21.03 -3.42
CA ARG A 41 -7.47 -19.67 -3.08
C ARG A 41 -6.30 -18.70 -2.95
N ALA A 42 -5.23 -19.10 -2.27
CA ALA A 42 -4.05 -18.25 -2.13
C ALA A 42 -3.41 -17.93 -3.49
N VAL A 43 -3.41 -18.90 -4.42
CA VAL A 43 -2.97 -18.66 -5.81
C VAL A 43 -3.91 -17.69 -6.52
N ALA A 44 -5.24 -17.89 -6.42
CA ALA A 44 -6.21 -17.00 -7.02
C ALA A 44 -6.15 -15.55 -6.47
N ASP A 45 -5.89 -15.39 -5.17
CA ASP A 45 -5.77 -14.07 -4.53
C ASP A 45 -4.52 -13.32 -5.01
N LEU A 46 -3.42 -14.04 -5.27
CA LEU A 46 -2.19 -13.47 -5.85
C LEU A 46 -2.32 -13.17 -7.34
N GLU A 47 -3.04 -14.00 -8.09
CA GLU A 47 -3.27 -13.82 -9.53
C GLU A 47 -4.45 -12.87 -9.85
N HIS A 48 -5.10 -12.32 -8.83
CA HIS A 48 -6.20 -11.38 -9.01
C HIS A 48 -5.73 -10.14 -9.81
N PRO A 49 -6.52 -9.60 -10.75
CA PRO A 49 -6.10 -8.48 -11.60
C PRO A 49 -5.62 -7.24 -10.81
N ALA A 50 -6.22 -6.96 -9.65
CA ALA A 50 -5.78 -5.88 -8.77
C ALA A 50 -4.39 -6.14 -8.15
N ALA A 51 -4.13 -7.38 -7.69
CA ALA A 51 -2.84 -7.76 -7.14
C ALA A 51 -1.74 -7.75 -8.21
N ASN A 52 -2.06 -8.23 -9.41
CA ASN A 52 -1.17 -8.16 -10.57
C ASN A 52 -0.85 -6.71 -10.95
N LEU A 53 -1.83 -5.81 -10.97
CA LEU A 53 -1.58 -4.40 -11.26
C LEU A 53 -0.57 -3.77 -10.27
N VAL A 54 -0.72 -4.03 -8.97
CA VAL A 54 0.24 -3.55 -7.96
C VAL A 54 1.63 -4.16 -8.20
N LYS A 55 1.69 -5.48 -8.41
CA LYS A 55 2.95 -6.21 -8.65
C LYS A 55 3.69 -5.69 -9.89
N GLU A 56 3.00 -5.56 -11.01
CA GLU A 56 3.57 -5.08 -12.28
C GLU A 56 4.07 -3.64 -12.13
N THR A 57 3.26 -2.76 -11.53
CA THR A 57 3.66 -1.37 -11.27
C THR A 57 4.92 -1.30 -10.40
N THR A 58 4.99 -2.10 -9.34
CA THR A 58 6.19 -2.19 -8.49
C THR A 58 7.43 -2.61 -9.29
N LEU A 59 7.30 -3.61 -10.17
CA LEU A 59 8.41 -4.09 -11.00
C LEU A 59 8.87 -3.04 -12.02
N GLU A 60 7.92 -2.34 -12.65
CA GLU A 60 8.19 -1.27 -13.60
C GLU A 60 8.89 -0.08 -12.93
N VAL A 61 8.37 0.38 -11.78
CA VAL A 61 8.99 1.44 -10.99
C VAL A 61 10.42 1.06 -10.62
N ARG A 62 10.62 -0.14 -10.07
CA ARG A 62 11.97 -0.61 -9.71
C ARG A 62 12.91 -0.60 -10.91
N LYS A 63 12.44 -1.10 -12.06
CA LYS A 63 13.21 -1.11 -13.30
C LYS A 63 13.55 0.31 -13.75
N ALA A 64 12.59 1.22 -13.79
CA ALA A 64 12.79 2.60 -14.21
C ALA A 64 13.78 3.33 -13.30
N LEU A 65 13.72 3.10 -11.99
CA LEU A 65 14.66 3.67 -11.02
C LEU A 65 16.10 3.23 -11.22
N THR A 66 16.37 2.05 -11.82
CA THR A 66 17.76 1.64 -12.13
C THR A 66 18.43 2.55 -13.17
N SER A 67 17.64 3.28 -13.95
CA SER A 67 18.12 4.23 -14.96
C SER A 67 18.32 5.64 -14.40
N CYS A 68 17.88 5.90 -13.16
CA CYS A 68 18.09 7.19 -12.51
C CYS A 68 19.53 7.31 -12.02
N GLY A 69 20.29 8.20 -12.66
CA GLY A 69 21.63 8.57 -12.23
C GLY A 69 21.64 9.36 -10.90
N ASP A 70 22.85 9.60 -10.38
CA ASP A 70 23.02 10.37 -9.14
C ASP A 70 22.76 11.86 -9.32
N GLN A 71 23.07 12.39 -10.49
CA GLN A 71 22.76 13.77 -10.89
C GLN A 71 21.30 13.84 -11.33
N GLU A 72 20.54 14.82 -10.84
CA GLU A 72 19.09 15.01 -11.13
C GLU A 72 18.16 13.88 -10.63
N ARG A 73 18.64 13.09 -9.67
CA ARG A 73 17.91 11.94 -9.10
C ARG A 73 16.47 12.26 -8.70
N SER A 74 16.23 13.41 -8.06
CA SER A 74 14.89 13.78 -7.59
C SER A 74 13.92 14.07 -8.75
N GLU A 75 14.42 14.65 -9.85
CA GLU A 75 13.62 14.84 -11.06
C GLU A 75 13.30 13.51 -11.75
N CYS A 76 14.29 12.62 -11.87
CA CYS A 76 14.07 11.27 -12.40
C CYS A 76 13.02 10.51 -11.57
N HIS A 77 13.11 10.55 -10.24
CA HIS A 77 12.12 9.91 -9.36
C HIS A 77 10.72 10.49 -9.55
N ARG A 78 10.58 11.82 -9.65
CA ARG A 78 9.29 12.46 -9.95
C ARG A 78 8.73 11.99 -11.28
N ALA A 79 9.56 11.89 -12.33
CA ALA A 79 9.16 11.39 -13.63
C ALA A 79 8.66 9.94 -13.54
N VAL A 80 9.41 9.05 -12.86
CA VAL A 80 9.02 7.65 -12.66
C VAL A 80 7.68 7.54 -11.93
N VAL A 81 7.48 8.32 -10.87
CA VAL A 81 6.20 8.35 -10.13
C VAL A 81 5.07 8.85 -11.02
N SER A 82 5.29 9.91 -11.78
CA SER A 82 4.28 10.46 -12.69
C SER A 82 3.90 9.49 -13.80
N GLU A 83 4.86 8.72 -14.31
CA GLU A 83 4.66 7.80 -15.44
C GLU A 83 4.07 6.46 -15.02
N HIS A 84 4.53 5.88 -13.91
CA HIS A 84 4.14 4.51 -13.52
C HIS A 84 3.15 4.47 -12.36
N ILE A 85 3.26 5.38 -11.39
CA ILE A 85 2.45 5.34 -10.17
C ILE A 85 1.17 6.16 -10.33
N ALA A 86 1.27 7.42 -10.73
CA ALA A 86 0.10 8.30 -10.82
C ALA A 86 -1.06 7.73 -11.68
N PRO A 87 -0.83 7.04 -12.82
CA PRO A 87 -1.92 6.54 -13.67
C PRO A 87 -2.74 5.39 -13.08
N ILE A 88 -2.26 4.73 -12.02
CA ILE A 88 -3.00 3.66 -11.36
C ILE A 88 -3.88 4.19 -10.21
N PHE A 89 -3.77 5.47 -9.86
CA PHE A 89 -4.60 6.09 -8.83
C PHE A 89 -5.88 6.68 -9.42
N ASP A 90 -6.97 6.49 -8.68
CA ASP A 90 -8.24 7.14 -8.93
C ASP A 90 -8.30 8.47 -8.20
N THR A 91 -7.55 9.45 -8.71
CA THR A 91 -7.44 10.78 -8.08
C THR A 91 -8.81 11.44 -7.88
N GLU A 92 -9.76 11.19 -8.78
CA GLU A 92 -11.12 11.73 -8.68
C GLU A 92 -11.93 11.07 -7.56
N GLU A 93 -11.90 9.75 -7.42
CA GLU A 93 -12.52 9.05 -6.29
C GLU A 93 -11.91 9.48 -4.96
N MET A 94 -10.58 9.54 -4.89
CA MET A 94 -9.88 10.04 -3.71
C MET A 94 -10.32 11.46 -3.36
N ALA A 95 -10.36 12.37 -4.35
CA ALA A 95 -10.84 13.74 -4.17
C ALA A 95 -12.28 13.78 -3.66
N ARG A 96 -13.16 12.95 -4.22
CA ARG A 96 -14.57 12.86 -3.79
C ARG A 96 -14.68 12.40 -2.34
N ARG A 97 -13.86 11.44 -1.91
CA ARG A 97 -13.81 10.96 -0.51
C ARG A 97 -13.21 12.00 0.44
N LEU A 98 -12.16 12.71 0.01
CA LEU A 98 -11.52 13.79 0.76
C LEU A 98 -12.48 14.96 1.01
N LEU A 99 -13.16 15.41 -0.05
CA LEU A 99 -13.97 16.63 -0.02
C LEU A 99 -15.43 16.35 0.37
N GLY A 100 -15.90 15.13 0.19
CA GLY A 100 -17.23 14.68 0.57
C GLY A 100 -18.32 15.51 -0.09
N LYS A 101 -19.23 16.09 0.72
CA LYS A 101 -20.36 16.89 0.21
C LYS A 101 -19.91 18.09 -0.63
N GLN A 102 -18.76 18.69 -0.31
CA GLN A 102 -18.26 19.88 -1.01
C GLN A 102 -17.90 19.58 -2.47
N TRP A 103 -17.45 18.36 -2.77
CA TRP A 103 -17.12 17.94 -4.14
C TRP A 103 -18.26 18.21 -5.13
N LYS A 104 -19.49 17.86 -4.73
CA LYS A 104 -20.68 17.95 -5.56
C LYS A 104 -21.07 19.40 -5.91
N THR A 105 -20.63 20.37 -5.12
CA THR A 105 -20.98 21.77 -5.27
C THR A 105 -19.85 22.62 -5.85
N LEU A 106 -18.67 22.03 -6.06
CA LEU A 106 -17.55 22.76 -6.66
C LEU A 106 -17.82 23.04 -8.15
N PRO A 107 -17.54 24.26 -8.64
CA PRO A 107 -17.44 24.53 -10.07
C PRO A 107 -16.37 23.66 -10.75
N ASP A 108 -16.55 23.34 -12.04
CA ASP A 108 -15.69 22.40 -12.75
C ASP A 108 -14.23 22.89 -12.84
N ASP A 109 -14.00 24.19 -13.09
CA ASP A 109 -12.67 24.82 -13.09
C ASP A 109 -11.94 24.64 -11.74
N ARG A 110 -12.69 24.72 -10.64
CA ARG A 110 -12.15 24.56 -9.28
C ARG A 110 -11.86 23.10 -8.94
N ARG A 111 -12.67 22.17 -9.48
CA ARG A 111 -12.39 20.74 -9.37
C ARG A 111 -11.13 20.37 -10.13
N GLU A 112 -10.99 20.85 -11.37
CA GLU A 112 -9.81 20.60 -12.21
C GLU A 112 -8.52 21.12 -11.56
N ARG A 113 -8.53 22.37 -11.08
CA ARG A 113 -7.37 22.92 -10.34
C ARG A 113 -7.05 22.11 -9.10
N PHE A 114 -8.06 21.71 -8.32
CA PHE A 114 -7.85 20.87 -7.15
C PHE A 114 -7.25 19.50 -7.51
N LEU A 115 -7.77 18.84 -8.54
CA LEU A 115 -7.27 17.53 -8.99
C LEU A 115 -5.81 17.62 -9.44
N ALA A 116 -5.46 18.64 -10.22
CA ALA A 116 -4.07 18.86 -10.67
C ALA A 116 -3.11 19.08 -9.50
N ASN A 117 -3.50 19.93 -8.54
CA ASN A 117 -2.72 20.18 -7.33
C ASN A 117 -2.61 18.94 -6.45
N PHE A 118 -3.71 18.21 -6.27
CA PHE A 118 -3.73 17.00 -5.47
C PHE A 118 -2.88 15.88 -6.09
N GLN A 119 -2.95 15.70 -7.41
CA GLN A 119 -2.07 14.77 -8.13
C GLN A 119 -0.60 15.15 -7.97
N SER A 120 -0.26 16.43 -8.12
CA SER A 120 1.10 16.93 -7.93
C SER A 120 1.62 16.67 -6.51
N LEU A 121 0.77 16.91 -5.50
CA LEU A 121 1.09 16.61 -4.10
C LEU A 121 1.36 15.12 -3.88
N LEU A 122 0.54 14.24 -4.48
CA LEU A 122 0.76 12.79 -4.42
C LEU A 122 2.10 12.41 -5.06
N VAL A 123 2.39 12.90 -6.27
CA VAL A 123 3.65 12.64 -6.97
C VAL A 123 4.84 13.02 -6.09
N CYS A 124 4.79 14.20 -5.48
CA CYS A 124 5.82 14.68 -4.58
C CYS A 124 5.99 13.80 -3.33
N ALA A 125 4.89 13.41 -2.69
CA ALA A 125 4.93 12.54 -1.52
C ALA A 125 5.53 11.17 -1.86
N TYR A 126 5.14 10.57 -2.99
CA TYR A 126 5.65 9.26 -3.41
C TYR A 126 7.10 9.30 -3.86
N ALA A 127 7.54 10.37 -4.55
CA ALA A 127 8.95 10.55 -4.91
C ALA A 127 9.83 10.55 -3.64
N SER A 128 9.41 11.25 -2.59
CA SER A 128 10.11 11.23 -1.29
C SER A 128 10.12 9.85 -0.61
N VAL A 129 9.09 9.04 -0.78
CA VAL A 129 9.05 7.65 -0.26
C VAL A 129 10.05 6.79 -1.04
N ILE A 130 10.03 6.86 -2.37
CA ILE A 130 10.95 6.09 -3.22
C ILE A 130 12.42 6.41 -2.89
N GLU A 131 12.75 7.67 -2.64
CA GLU A 131 14.10 8.06 -2.20
C GLU A 131 14.55 7.32 -0.92
N ARG A 132 13.61 7.01 -0.02
CA ARG A 132 13.89 6.32 1.26
C ARG A 132 13.90 4.80 1.14
N PHE A 133 13.12 4.24 0.21
CA PHE A 133 12.88 2.79 0.08
C PHE A 133 13.42 2.16 -1.22
N ARG A 134 14.43 2.78 -1.85
CA ARG A 134 14.96 2.37 -3.17
C ARG A 134 15.52 0.94 -3.27
N ASN A 135 15.97 0.37 -2.16
CA ASN A 135 16.69 -0.91 -2.14
C ASN A 135 15.89 -2.01 -1.43
N GLN A 136 14.62 -1.74 -1.13
CA GLN A 136 13.75 -2.61 -0.37
C GLN A 136 12.86 -3.38 -1.32
N GLU A 137 12.66 -4.66 -1.04
CA GLU A 137 11.68 -5.44 -1.76
C GLU A 137 10.27 -5.07 -1.28
N VAL A 138 9.35 -4.99 -2.25
CA VAL A 138 7.92 -4.85 -1.98
C VAL A 138 7.30 -6.21 -2.29
N ILE A 139 6.79 -6.86 -1.25
CA ILE A 139 6.20 -8.19 -1.33
C ILE A 139 4.69 -8.03 -1.42
N VAL A 140 4.09 -8.51 -2.51
CA VAL A 140 2.62 -8.56 -2.68
C VAL A 140 2.09 -9.86 -2.07
N LEU A 141 1.19 -9.73 -1.11
CA LEU A 141 0.62 -10.85 -0.36
C LEU A 141 -0.69 -11.37 -0.97
N GLY A 142 -1.27 -10.63 -1.92
CA GLY A 142 -2.53 -10.96 -2.61
C GLY A 142 -3.67 -10.03 -2.19
N ILE A 143 -4.89 -10.38 -2.58
CA ILE A 143 -6.10 -9.68 -2.14
C ILE A 143 -6.64 -10.23 -0.80
N ASP A 144 -7.22 -9.36 0.01
CA ASP A 144 -7.99 -9.76 1.18
C ASP A 144 -9.37 -10.28 0.73
N SER A 145 -9.71 -11.54 1.04
CA SER A 145 -10.91 -12.24 0.51
C SER A 145 -12.12 -12.25 1.48
N PRO A 146 -13.39 -12.15 0.99
CA PRO A 146 -13.79 -11.64 -0.32
C PRO A 146 -14.18 -10.17 -0.19
N GLY A 147 -13.36 -9.28 -0.76
CA GLY A 147 -13.87 -7.97 -1.15
C GLY A 147 -15.09 -8.11 -2.06
N ASP A 148 -15.91 -7.05 -2.16
CA ASP A 148 -16.90 -6.96 -3.24
C ASP A 148 -16.16 -7.18 -4.59
N GLN A 149 -16.79 -7.81 -5.59
CA GLN A 149 -16.17 -7.98 -6.91
C GLN A 149 -15.69 -6.64 -7.51
N LYS A 150 -16.25 -5.51 -7.03
CA LYS A 150 -15.88 -4.16 -7.45
C LYS A 150 -14.94 -3.42 -6.51
N SER A 151 -14.59 -3.98 -5.34
CA SER A 151 -13.68 -3.34 -4.39
C SER A 151 -12.90 -4.38 -3.59
N VAL A 152 -11.58 -4.32 -3.69
CA VAL A 152 -10.66 -5.24 -3.01
C VAL A 152 -9.58 -4.45 -2.29
N ARG A 153 -8.92 -5.11 -1.34
CA ARG A 153 -7.69 -4.63 -0.73
C ARG A 153 -6.55 -5.53 -1.17
N VAL A 154 -5.48 -4.94 -1.68
CA VAL A 154 -4.24 -5.65 -1.99
C VAL A 154 -3.28 -5.40 -0.85
N SER A 155 -2.89 -6.47 -0.16
CA SER A 155 -1.96 -6.43 0.96
C SER A 155 -0.52 -6.53 0.46
N THR A 156 0.34 -5.64 0.92
CA THR A 156 1.78 -5.64 0.61
C THR A 156 2.60 -5.36 1.86
N THR A 157 3.84 -5.84 1.86
CA THR A 157 4.83 -5.54 2.89
C THR A 157 6.09 -5.01 2.23
N ILE A 158 6.55 -3.84 2.67
CA ILE A 158 7.85 -3.28 2.30
C ILE A 158 8.86 -3.78 3.32
N GLU A 159 9.93 -4.41 2.84
CA GLU A 159 10.99 -4.88 3.70
C GLU A 159 11.66 -3.75 4.49
N ALA A 160 12.12 -4.09 5.69
CA ALA A 160 12.71 -3.12 6.60
C ALA A 160 14.13 -2.69 6.20
N LEU A 161 14.52 -1.49 6.64
CA LEU A 161 15.94 -1.10 6.74
C LEU A 161 16.54 -1.75 7.98
N ALA A 162 17.48 -2.69 7.82
CA ALA A 162 18.30 -3.26 8.90
C ALA A 162 17.49 -3.62 10.16
N ASP A 163 17.49 -2.75 11.18
CA ASP A 163 16.90 -2.95 12.51
C ASP A 163 15.44 -2.46 12.64
N ALA A 164 14.84 -1.99 11.54
CA ALA A 164 13.46 -1.52 11.54
C ALA A 164 12.46 -2.67 11.38
N SER A 165 11.20 -2.41 11.70
CA SER A 165 10.10 -3.32 11.36
C SER A 165 9.70 -3.16 9.89
N PRO A 166 9.25 -4.23 9.22
CA PRO A 166 8.62 -4.13 7.90
C PRO A 166 7.43 -3.17 7.94
N VAL A 167 7.13 -2.55 6.81
CA VAL A 167 6.01 -1.61 6.69
C VAL A 167 4.90 -2.25 5.88
N ASP A 168 3.78 -2.50 6.55
CA ASP A 168 2.58 -2.99 5.87
C ASP A 168 1.88 -1.85 5.14
N VAL A 169 1.63 -2.07 3.85
CA VAL A 169 0.92 -1.14 2.97
C VAL A 169 -0.22 -1.89 2.31
N ILE A 170 -1.44 -1.36 2.47
CA ILE A 170 -2.64 -1.92 1.87
C ILE A 170 -3.17 -0.94 0.83
N TYR A 171 -3.33 -1.40 -0.39
CA TYR A 171 -3.95 -0.65 -1.48
C TYR A 171 -5.44 -0.97 -1.52
N SER A 172 -6.29 0.01 -1.21
CA SER A 172 -7.72 -0.08 -1.49
C SER A 172 -7.93 0.18 -2.97
N MET A 173 -8.54 -0.76 -3.67
CA MET A 173 -8.71 -0.71 -5.11
C MET A 173 -10.16 -0.93 -5.50
N ARG A 174 -10.58 -0.25 -6.56
CA ARG A 174 -11.91 -0.38 -7.13
C ARG A 174 -11.85 -0.74 -8.61
N ASP A 175 -12.82 -1.53 -9.04
CA ASP A 175 -13.05 -1.79 -10.46
C ASP A 175 -13.93 -0.69 -11.05
N THR A 176 -13.43 -0.02 -12.09
CA THR A 176 -14.17 0.98 -12.86
C THR A 176 -15.06 0.37 -13.95
N GLY A 177 -15.02 -0.95 -14.13
CA GLY A 177 -15.58 -1.68 -15.26
C GLY A 177 -14.69 -1.66 -16.52
N ARG A 178 -13.58 -0.91 -16.48
CA ARG A 178 -12.55 -0.87 -17.54
C ARG A 178 -11.20 -1.35 -17.03
N ARG A 179 -10.84 -0.93 -15.81
CA ARG A 179 -9.59 -1.26 -15.13
C ARG A 179 -9.74 -1.09 -13.63
N TRP A 180 -8.86 -1.75 -12.89
CA TRP A 180 -8.64 -1.49 -11.48
C TRP A 180 -7.86 -0.19 -11.28
N LEU A 181 -8.24 0.56 -10.25
CA LEU A 181 -7.54 1.76 -9.80
C LEU A 181 -7.47 1.78 -8.27
N VAL A 182 -6.39 2.36 -7.73
CA VAL A 182 -6.19 2.59 -6.30
C VAL A 182 -7.01 3.81 -5.87
N ASP A 183 -7.91 3.63 -4.91
CA ASP A 183 -8.76 4.69 -4.37
C ASP A 183 -8.43 5.12 -2.93
N ASP A 184 -7.52 4.40 -2.27
CA ASP A 184 -6.90 4.75 -0.99
C ASP A 184 -5.66 3.90 -0.74
N VAL A 185 -4.78 4.38 0.13
CA VAL A 185 -3.62 3.62 0.62
C VAL A 185 -3.63 3.68 2.14
N LEU A 186 -3.47 2.52 2.78
CA LEU A 186 -3.38 2.41 4.21
C LEU A 186 -1.95 2.00 4.58
N ILE A 187 -1.29 2.79 5.41
CA ILE A 187 0.05 2.47 5.93
C ILE A 187 -0.10 2.13 7.39
N SER A 188 0.33 0.93 7.79
CA SER A 188 0.13 0.43 9.16
C SER A 188 -1.33 0.53 9.63
N GLY A 189 -2.28 0.28 8.70
CA GLY A 189 -3.71 0.36 8.94
C GLY A 189 -4.31 1.77 8.93
N VAL A 190 -3.51 2.82 8.73
CA VAL A 190 -3.98 4.21 8.69
C VAL A 190 -4.20 4.67 7.26
N SER A 191 -5.45 4.94 6.89
CA SER A 191 -5.85 5.48 5.59
C SER A 191 -5.31 6.88 5.35
N ILE A 192 -4.66 7.09 4.21
CA ILE A 192 -4.18 8.40 3.78
C ILE A 192 -5.38 9.32 3.51
N VAL A 193 -6.37 8.85 2.74
CA VAL A 193 -7.55 9.67 2.39
C VAL A 193 -8.29 10.14 3.64
N LEU A 194 -8.54 9.26 4.62
CA LEU A 194 -9.25 9.63 5.84
C LEU A 194 -8.43 10.57 6.72
N THR A 195 -7.10 10.40 6.74
CA THR A 195 -6.20 11.28 7.50
C THR A 195 -6.28 12.72 7.01
N TYR A 196 -6.18 12.96 5.69
CA TYR A 196 -6.21 14.31 5.13
C TYR A 196 -7.61 14.93 5.11
N ARG A 197 -8.67 14.12 5.07
CA ARG A 197 -10.06 14.58 5.00
C ARG A 197 -10.41 15.58 6.11
N SER A 198 -9.96 15.35 7.35
CA SER A 198 -10.28 16.24 8.46
C SER A 198 -9.65 17.63 8.27
N SER A 199 -8.38 17.66 7.89
CA SER A 199 -7.60 18.87 7.65
C SER A 199 -8.13 19.66 6.44
N PHE A 200 -8.37 19.00 5.31
CA PHE A 200 -8.86 19.66 4.09
C PHE A 200 -10.26 20.23 4.27
N ARG A 201 -11.15 19.51 4.97
CA ARG A 201 -12.47 20.04 5.31
C ARG A 201 -12.40 21.22 6.28
N SER A 202 -11.40 21.27 7.15
CA SER A 202 -11.18 22.42 8.03
C SER A 202 -10.72 23.63 7.23
N GLU A 203 -9.78 23.43 6.31
CA GLU A 203 -9.29 24.47 5.41
C GLU A 203 -10.43 25.04 4.56
N ILE A 204 -11.21 24.18 3.89
CA ILE A 204 -12.34 24.63 3.06
C ILE A 204 -13.37 25.44 3.85
N ARG A 205 -13.62 25.09 5.12
CA ARG A 205 -14.52 25.88 5.98
C ARG A 205 -13.95 27.25 6.32
N SER A 206 -12.62 27.37 6.41
CA SER A 206 -11.94 28.60 6.81
C SER A 206 -11.69 29.54 5.63
N SER A 207 -11.23 29.00 4.50
CA SER A 207 -10.64 29.76 3.39
C SER A 207 -11.20 29.35 2.02
N GLY A 208 -12.21 28.47 2.00
CA GLY A 208 -12.79 27.95 0.76
C GLY A 208 -11.85 26.98 0.02
N ILE A 209 -12.28 26.57 -1.18
CA ILE A 209 -11.48 25.65 -2.01
C ILE A 209 -10.20 26.32 -2.53
N ASP A 210 -10.22 27.64 -2.75
CA ASP A 210 -9.03 28.36 -3.20
C ASP A 210 -7.95 28.37 -2.11
N GLY A 211 -8.34 28.63 -0.85
CA GLY A 211 -7.38 28.56 0.25
C GLY A 211 -6.79 27.17 0.45
N LEU A 212 -7.58 26.11 0.19
CA LEU A 212 -7.04 24.74 0.14
C LEU A 212 -6.04 24.56 -1.01
N ASN A 213 -6.36 25.03 -2.21
CA ASN A 213 -5.44 24.95 -3.36
C ASN A 213 -4.14 25.70 -3.09
N ASP A 214 -4.22 26.93 -2.57
CA ASP A 214 -3.04 27.74 -2.25
C ASP A 214 -2.19 27.09 -1.15
N ARG A 215 -2.83 26.41 -0.19
CA ARG A 215 -2.11 25.62 0.82
C ARG A 215 -1.39 24.42 0.18
N ILE A 216 -2.06 23.68 -0.70
CA ILE A 216 -1.46 22.53 -1.38
C ILE A 216 -0.27 22.98 -2.25
N GLU A 217 -0.43 24.07 -2.99
CA GLU A 217 0.64 24.66 -3.82
C GLU A 217 1.84 25.05 -2.96
N LYS A 218 1.62 25.73 -1.82
CA LYS A 218 2.70 26.03 -0.86
C LYS A 218 3.40 24.77 -0.36
N GLU A 219 2.65 23.71 -0.09
CA GLU A 219 3.22 22.44 0.38
C GLU A 219 4.08 21.76 -0.70
N ILE A 220 3.64 21.78 -1.95
CA ILE A 220 4.41 21.28 -3.10
C ILE A 220 5.74 22.06 -3.24
N MET A 221 5.67 23.39 -3.15
CA MET A 221 6.87 24.25 -3.24
C MET A 221 7.84 24.00 -2.07
N ALA A 222 7.32 23.87 -0.85
CA ALA A 222 8.13 23.63 0.35
C ALA A 222 8.86 22.28 0.30
N ARG A 223 8.28 21.27 -0.38
CA ARG A 223 8.91 19.95 -0.57
C ARG A 223 10.00 19.96 -1.65
N SER A 224 10.43 21.13 -2.14
CA SER A 224 11.36 21.29 -3.28
C SER A 224 10.90 20.55 -4.53
N CYS A 225 9.59 20.47 -4.67
CA CYS A 225 8.90 19.69 -5.67
C CYS A 225 8.13 20.62 -6.65
N GLY A 226 8.34 21.93 -6.50
CA GLY A 226 7.88 22.96 -7.41
C GLY A 226 8.52 22.84 -8.79
N ALA A 227 7.74 23.21 -9.80
CA ALA A 227 8.13 23.23 -11.21
C ALA A 227 9.41 24.05 -11.46
#